data_AF-A0A528LNB1-F1
#
_entry.id   AF-A0A528LNB1-F1
#
_cell.length_a   1.000
_cell.length_b   1.000
_cell.length_c   1.000
_cell.angle_alpha   90.00
_cell.angle_beta   90.00
_cell.angle_gamma   90.00
#
_symmetry.space_group_name_H-M   'P 1'
#
loop_
_entity.id
_entity.type
_entity.pdbx_description
1 polymer ?
#
loop_
_entity_poly.entity_id
_entity_poly.type
_entity_poly.pdbx_seq_one_letter_code
_entity_poly.pdbx_strand_id
1 'polypeptide(L)'
;MLEKYYIRPSTIDLIHESWIVSTVEQYVGWMAERRYTDRSVSRRIPIVLSFGEFAKAQGANEVKNLPDHVEPFVQAWIGEHASPSYS
;
A
#
# COMPACT_ATOMS: atom_id res chain seq x y z
N MET A 1 -7.02 12.98 -6.14
CA MET A 1 -7.51 12.36 -4.89
C MET A 1 -6.39 12.15 -3.84
N LEU A 2 -5.14 11.93 -4.25
CA LEU A 2 -3.99 11.73 -3.36
C LEU A 2 -3.35 13.04 -2.86
N GLU A 3 -3.58 14.15 -3.57
CA GLU A 3 -3.10 15.51 -3.28
C GLU A 3 -3.61 16.02 -1.93
N LYS A 4 -4.70 15.44 -1.43
CA LYS A 4 -5.22 15.72 -0.08
C LYS A 4 -4.31 15.15 1.03
N TYR A 5 -3.58 14.07 0.73
CA TYR A 5 -2.81 13.30 1.71
C TYR A 5 -1.30 13.52 1.59
N TYR A 6 -0.83 13.91 0.40
CA TYR A 6 0.59 14.18 0.15
C TYR A 6 0.79 15.58 -0.43
N ILE A 7 1.65 16.37 0.23
CA ILE A 7 1.98 17.73 -0.20
C ILE A 7 3.07 17.72 -1.29
N ARG A 8 3.91 16.68 -1.33
CA ARG A 8 5.03 16.59 -2.25
C ARG A 8 4.58 15.96 -3.58
N PRO A 9 4.66 16.69 -4.71
CA PRO A 9 4.29 16.16 -6.02
C PRO A 9 5.05 14.89 -6.38
N SER A 10 6.35 14.83 -6.08
CA SER A 10 7.18 13.65 -6.34
C SER A 10 6.71 12.37 -5.64
N THR A 11 6.05 12.50 -4.47
CA THR A 11 5.45 11.34 -3.80
C THR A 11 4.21 10.87 -4.53
N ILE A 12 3.42 11.79 -5.09
CA ILE A 12 2.23 11.47 -5.87
C ILE A 12 2.65 10.81 -7.20
N ASP A 13 3.67 11.34 -7.85
CA ASP A 13 4.22 10.79 -9.10
C ASP A 13 4.66 9.33 -8.90
N LEU A 14 5.39 9.03 -7.81
CA LEU A 14 5.80 7.66 -7.48
C LEU A 14 4.60 6.73 -7.26
N ILE A 15 3.51 7.21 -6.66
CA ILE A 15 2.29 6.42 -6.48
C ILE A 15 1.64 6.15 -7.84
N HIS A 16 1.63 7.13 -8.74
CA HIS A 16 1.08 6.99 -10.08
C HIS A 16 1.88 6.04 -10.98
N GLU A 17 3.18 5.89 -10.74
CA GLU A 17 4.02 4.90 -11.41
C GLU A 17 3.76 3.46 -10.96
N SER A 18 3.05 3.26 -9.85
CA SER A 18 2.73 1.92 -9.34
C SER A 18 1.76 1.19 -10.27
N TRP A 19 2.05 -0.08 -10.52
CA TRP A 19 1.20 -0.95 -11.34
C TRP A 19 -0.17 -1.25 -10.72
N ILE A 20 -0.36 -0.95 -9.43
CA ILE A 20 -1.63 -1.10 -8.70
C ILE A 20 -2.33 0.23 -8.41
N VAL A 21 -1.91 1.35 -9.03
CA VAL A 21 -2.43 2.70 -8.74
C VAL A 21 -3.96 2.78 -8.71
N SER A 22 -4.64 2.16 -9.68
CA SER A 22 -6.11 2.19 -9.76
C SER A 22 -6.79 1.54 -8.55
N THR A 23 -6.16 0.50 -7.97
CA THR A 23 -6.66 -0.18 -6.77
C THR A 23 -6.36 0.64 -5.52
N VAL A 24 -5.20 1.32 -5.49
CA VAL A 24 -4.84 2.25 -4.41
C VAL A 24 -5.83 3.40 -4.35
N GLU A 25 -6.16 4.02 -5.49
CA GLU A 25 -7.14 5.12 -5.54
C GLU A 25 -8.53 4.70 -5.08
N GLN A 26 -9.01 3.52 -5.52
CA GLN A 26 -10.27 2.96 -5.05
C GLN A 26 -10.28 2.73 -3.54
N TYR A 27 -9.18 2.20 -2.98
CA TYR A 27 -9.06 1.98 -1.55
C TYR A 27 -9.03 3.28 -0.76
N VAL A 28 -8.33 4.31 -1.27
CA VAL A 28 -8.33 5.65 -0.69
C VAL A 28 -9.73 6.26 -0.68
N GLY A 29 -10.52 6.09 -1.74
CA GLY A 29 -11.92 6.50 -1.79
C GLY A 29 -12.80 5.82 -0.77
N TRP A 30 -12.71 4.51 -0.71
CA TRP A 30 -13.42 3.72 0.29
C TRP A 30 -13.11 4.15 1.73
N MET A 31 -11.85 4.49 2.03
CA MET A 31 -11.44 5.00 3.34
C MET A 31 -11.99 6.42 3.61
N ALA A 32 -11.96 7.30 2.61
CA ALA A 32 -12.45 8.66 2.71
C ALA A 32 -13.97 8.70 2.98
N GLU A 33 -14.74 7.87 2.27
CA GLU A 33 -16.18 7.69 2.48
C GLU A 33 -16.51 7.24 3.91
N ARG A 34 -15.64 6.41 4.50
CA ARG A 34 -15.76 5.90 5.87
C ARG A 34 -15.17 6.84 6.93
N ARG A 35 -14.84 8.08 6.57
CA ARG A 35 -14.36 9.12 7.48
C ARG A 35 -13.06 8.74 8.22
N TYR A 36 -12.21 7.93 7.59
CA TYR A 36 -10.86 7.72 8.09
C TYR A 36 -10.11 9.06 8.15
N THR A 37 -9.28 9.24 9.17
CA THR A 37 -8.47 10.45 9.29
C THR A 37 -7.41 10.50 8.20
N ASP A 38 -7.02 11.70 7.77
CA ASP A 38 -5.98 11.87 6.74
C ASP A 38 -4.65 11.23 7.15
N ARG A 39 -4.35 11.23 8.45
CA ARG A 39 -3.20 10.52 9.03
C ARG A 39 -3.31 9.00 8.90
N SER A 40 -4.50 8.42 9.05
CA SER A 40 -4.71 6.98 8.88
C SER A 40 -4.53 6.57 7.42
N VAL A 41 -5.09 7.36 6.50
CA VAL A 41 -4.98 7.13 5.05
C VAL A 41 -3.52 7.23 4.58
N SER A 42 -2.83 8.33 4.88
CA SER A 42 -1.43 8.55 4.46
C SER A 42 -0.44 7.52 5.01
N ARG A 43 -0.73 6.88 6.15
CA ARG A 43 0.10 5.79 6.71
C ARG A 43 -0.15 4.43 6.05
N ARG A 44 -1.35 4.20 5.51
CA ARG A 44 -1.72 2.92 4.91
C ARG A 44 -1.27 2.80 3.46
N ILE A 45 -1.27 3.90 2.71
CA ILE A 45 -0.91 3.92 1.29
C ILE A 45 0.49 3.33 1.03
N PRO A 46 1.57 3.70 1.76
CA PRO A 46 2.90 3.13 1.54
C PRO A 46 2.93 1.61 1.73
N ILE A 47 2.18 1.08 2.71
CA ILE A 47 2.09 -0.36 2.97
C ILE A 47 1.41 -1.07 1.79
N VAL A 48 0.33 -0.51 1.25
CA VAL A 48 -0.37 -1.07 0.09
C VAL A 48 0.53 -1.08 -1.15
N LEU A 49 1.33 -0.02 -1.34
CA LEU A 49 2.29 0.05 -2.45
C LEU A 49 3.42 -0.97 -2.29
N SER A 50 4.01 -1.09 -1.10
CA SER A 50 5.01 -2.11 -0.81
C SER A 50 4.47 -3.53 -1.05
N PHE A 51 3.21 -3.78 -0.68
CA PHE A 51 2.54 -5.04 -0.99
C PHE A 51 2.40 -5.29 -2.49
N GLY A 52 2.01 -4.26 -3.27
CA GLY A 52 1.94 -4.35 -4.72
C GLY A 52 3.28 -4.72 -5.35
N GLU A 53 4.36 -4.04 -4.95
CA GLU A 53 5.71 -4.35 -5.46
C GLU A 53 6.18 -5.74 -5.05
N PHE A 54 5.92 -6.15 -3.81
CA PHE A 54 6.20 -7.51 -3.35
C PHE A 54 5.46 -8.56 -4.19
N ALA A 55 4.16 -8.39 -4.42
CA ALA A 55 3.37 -9.32 -5.21
C ALA A 55 3.89 -9.41 -6.66
N LYS A 56 4.26 -8.28 -7.26
CA LYS A 56 4.86 -8.25 -8.60
C LYS A 56 6.20 -8.99 -8.65
N ALA A 57 7.04 -8.82 -7.63
CA ALA A 57 8.30 -9.58 -7.52
C ALA A 57 8.06 -11.09 -7.37
N GLN A 58 6.91 -11.51 -6.84
CA GLN A 58 6.47 -12.91 -6.74
C GLN A 58 5.70 -13.39 -7.99
N GLY A 59 5.64 -12.59 -9.06
CA GLY A 59 5.04 -12.98 -10.34
C GLY A 59 3.58 -12.55 -10.53
N ALA A 60 3.00 -11.76 -9.62
CA ALA A 60 1.68 -11.18 -9.83
C ALA A 60 1.74 -10.16 -10.99
N ASN A 61 0.89 -10.36 -12.00
CA ASN A 61 0.76 -9.43 -13.13
C ASN A 61 -0.64 -8.80 -13.22
N GLU A 62 -1.57 -9.22 -12.36
CA GLU A 62 -2.93 -8.71 -12.32
C GLU A 62 -3.39 -8.53 -10.86
N VAL A 63 -4.29 -7.56 -10.64
CA VAL A 63 -4.84 -7.25 -9.30
C VAL A 63 -5.52 -8.47 -8.67
N LYS A 64 -6.16 -9.32 -9.50
CA LYS A 64 -6.84 -10.55 -9.04
C LYS A 64 -5.90 -11.57 -8.38
N ASN A 65 -4.60 -11.48 -8.64
CA ASN A 65 -3.58 -12.35 -8.05
C ASN A 65 -3.11 -11.85 -6.68
N LEU A 66 -3.32 -10.57 -6.35
CA LEU A 66 -2.85 -9.99 -5.10
C LEU A 66 -3.29 -10.78 -3.85
N PRO A 67 -4.55 -11.27 -3.73
CA PRO A 67 -4.98 -12.05 -2.57
C PRO A 67 -4.07 -13.25 -2.24
N ASP A 68 -3.51 -13.91 -3.26
CA ASP A 68 -2.63 -15.09 -3.09
C ASP A 68 -1.28 -14.71 -2.46
N HIS A 69 -0.90 -13.43 -2.48
CA HIS A 69 0.36 -12.93 -1.96
C HIS A 69 0.24 -12.26 -0.58
N VAL A 70 -0.96 -12.18 0.01
CA VAL A 70 -1.18 -11.53 1.30
C VAL A 70 -0.39 -12.22 2.42
N GLU A 71 -0.54 -13.53 2.57
CA GLU A 71 0.15 -14.27 3.63
C GLU A 71 1.67 -14.24 3.44
N PRO A 72 2.24 -14.52 2.25
CA PRO A 72 3.67 -14.35 2.01
C PRO A 72 4.19 -12.95 2.33
N PHE A 73 3.42 -11.90 2.00
CA PHE A 73 3.80 -10.52 2.32
C PHE A 73 3.80 -10.26 3.82
N VAL A 74 2.79 -10.72 4.56
CA VAL A 74 2.73 -10.55 6.01
C VAL A 74 3.94 -11.21 6.68
N GLN A 75 4.32 -12.42 6.25
CA GLN A 75 5.49 -13.11 6.78
C GLN A 75 6.80 -12.34 6.50
N ALA A 76 6.98 -11.84 5.27
CA ALA A 76 8.14 -11.02 4.91
C ALA A 76 8.16 -9.70 5.70
N TRP A 77 7.01 -9.02 5.80
CA TRP A 77 6.87 -7.74 6.47
C TRP A 77 7.15 -7.83 7.97
N ILE A 78 6.65 -8.88 8.64
CA ILE A 78 6.96 -9.15 10.06
C ILE A 78 8.47 -9.42 10.21
N GLY A 79 9.09 -10.19 9.32
CA GLY A 79 10.54 -10.44 9.37
C GLY A 79 11.40 -9.18 9.27
N GLU A 80 10.95 -8.18 8.49
CA GLU A 80 11.68 -6.92 8.27
C GLU A 80 11.34 -5.82 9.29
N HIS A 81 10.10 -5.78 9.79
CA HIS A 81 9.58 -4.67 10.60
C HIS A 81 9.22 -5.06 12.04
N ALA A 82 9.20 -6.34 12.40
CA ALA A 82 9.26 -6.73 13.80
C ALA A 82 10.68 -6.45 14.30
N SER A 83 10.86 -5.29 14.94
CA SER A 83 11.97 -5.17 15.88
C SER A 83 11.88 -6.35 16.86
N PRO A 84 12.99 -7.03 17.20
CA PRO A 84 12.99 -7.98 18.30
C PRO A 84 12.80 -7.18 19.58
N SER A 85 11.55 -6.89 19.94
CA SER A 85 11.19 -6.54 21.31
C SER A 85 11.24 -7.83 22.12
N TYR A 86 12.47 -8.24 22.47
CA TYR A 86 12.68 -8.94 23.72
C TYR A 86 12.71 -7.88 24.83
N SER A 87 11.66 -7.86 25.64
CA SER A 87 11.67 -7.65 27.10
C SER A 87 10.24 -7.79 27.62
#